data_AF-A0A7S2XS51-F1
#
_entry.id   AF-A0A7S2XS51-F1
#
_cell.length_a   1.000
_cell.length_b   1.000
_cell.length_c   1.000
_cell.angle_alpha   90.00
_cell.angle_beta   90.00
_cell.angle_gamma   90.00
#
_symmetry.space_group_name_H-M   'P 1'
#
loop_
_entity.id
_entity.type
_entity.pdbx_description
1 polymer ?
#
loop_
_entity_poly.entity_id
_entity_poly.type
_entity_poly.pdbx_seq_one_letter_code
_entity_poly.pdbx_strand_id
1 'polypeptide(L)'
;MLAKSHTGLVNVDLLRPYTVDGSCRDLAHCRHGPDAGAATPYHGKESLANGDMEAGMELFVEYGDEWFADREWKFGVLPLSDDFLDADELIQDFYETHKTAFQTIHDDHDIMTNLQDRWDGILMNQKDEDEGLVMALPTDVRDMDEVRQTGSARHSVPNVVRSLEWLDEHGICLDNIEPKMSSSVVGQRGAFATRSLREGQVIAPAPLVHMQRHFLHLYQEERDKSDPQLVSDQLLLNYCYGHANSSLVFFPYAPIVNYINHSPTVPNAKIRWSQHSSYEHANWTHTDHKSVDDIMKHDAAALLMEFVATRDIGKGEEILIDYGPKWQDAWNTHVQQWTTPSDAETFFPAAYWNENESLILTSKEQIEHPYPSNVVLLCFLQRKIQEMYRVDNSTTIGPQYIWEPHDDDHEVMDGMGNAKKCEILKRSVRRNDGDDDERSYYGVRVFGKEDRSWIVAGLPREFVEFYDKPYTSNQHLRHAFRHEITSREPRNVWTVSRRVINSQRRIWFIYRQGHFKWRRHFLSRPCHSGGTQQWGQQCRIVGSIFLGCQQNGCLK
;
A
#
# COMPACT_ATOMS: atom_id res chain seq x y z
N MET A 1 -5.38 7.42 -1.61
CA MET A 1 -5.58 7.74 -3.03
C MET A 1 -6.36 6.60 -3.67
N LEU A 2 -7.33 6.91 -4.51
CA LEU A 2 -7.98 5.95 -5.41
C LEU A 2 -7.38 6.17 -6.79
N ALA A 3 -6.25 5.54 -7.06
CA ALA A 3 -5.56 5.62 -8.34
C ALA A 3 -5.39 4.21 -8.90
N LYS A 4 -5.34 4.10 -10.23
CA LYS A 4 -4.93 2.88 -10.90
C LYS A 4 -3.41 2.84 -10.97
N SER A 5 -2.88 1.75 -11.51
CA SER A 5 -1.46 1.66 -11.87
C SER A 5 -1.38 1.18 -13.31
N HIS A 6 -0.42 1.75 -14.04
CA HIS A 6 -0.04 1.37 -15.38
C HIS A 6 1.45 1.67 -15.50
N THR A 7 2.22 0.68 -15.95
CA THR A 7 3.69 0.70 -15.95
C THR A 7 4.25 1.86 -16.79
N GLY A 8 3.71 2.10 -18.00
CA GLY A 8 4.14 3.22 -18.85
C GLY A 8 3.42 4.57 -18.68
N LEU A 9 2.46 4.71 -17.75
CA LEU A 9 1.62 5.94 -17.63
C LEU A 9 1.67 6.58 -16.24
N VAL A 10 2.67 6.26 -15.42
CA VAL A 10 2.81 6.83 -14.08
C VAL A 10 2.87 8.36 -14.17
N ASN A 11 1.83 9.02 -13.67
CA ASN A 11 1.71 10.48 -13.68
C ASN A 11 1.57 11.08 -12.27
N VAL A 12 1.61 10.23 -11.25
CA VAL A 12 1.53 10.61 -9.85
C VAL A 12 2.56 9.85 -9.02
N ASP A 13 3.46 10.60 -8.39
CA ASP A 13 4.42 10.09 -7.44
C ASP A 13 3.79 10.03 -6.06
N LEU A 14 3.89 8.87 -5.42
CA LEU A 14 3.52 8.71 -4.02
C LEU A 14 4.71 9.20 -3.17
N LEU A 15 4.58 10.41 -2.63
CA LEU A 15 5.56 10.89 -1.68
C LEU A 15 5.59 9.96 -0.46
N ARG A 16 6.80 9.67 0.03
CA ARG A 16 6.97 8.93 1.28
C ARG A 16 6.17 9.65 2.35
N PRO A 17 5.34 8.95 3.13
CA PRO A 17 4.68 9.59 4.25
C PRO A 17 5.77 10.16 5.14
N TYR A 18 5.82 11.49 5.26
CA TYR A 18 6.57 12.08 6.35
C TYR A 18 5.94 11.54 7.62
N THR A 19 6.73 10.89 8.48
CA THR A 19 6.33 10.53 9.85
C THR A 19 6.09 11.77 10.72
N VAL A 20 6.02 12.95 10.12
CA VAL A 20 6.17 14.24 10.74
C VAL A 20 5.09 15.19 10.22
N ASP A 21 3.95 15.11 10.86
CA ASP A 21 3.38 16.34 11.40
C ASP A 21 3.03 15.97 12.83
N GLY A 22 3.55 16.75 13.78
CA GLY A 22 3.27 16.65 15.20
C GLY A 22 1.79 16.85 15.51
N SER A 23 0.90 16.02 14.97
CA SER A 23 -0.46 15.85 15.47
C SER A 23 -0.45 15.30 16.89
N CYS A 24 0.73 14.91 17.39
CA CYS A 24 1.05 14.85 18.81
C CYS A 24 2.18 15.85 19.14
N ARG A 25 1.91 17.15 19.03
CA ARG A 25 2.89 18.25 19.16
C ARG A 25 3.68 18.25 20.48
N ASP A 26 3.28 17.42 21.43
CA ASP A 26 4.12 16.92 22.52
C ASP A 26 4.18 15.37 22.44
N LEU A 27 5.15 14.82 21.70
CA LEU A 27 5.30 13.37 21.48
C LEU A 27 5.47 12.55 22.78
N ALA A 28 5.78 13.23 23.89
CA ALA A 28 5.79 12.67 25.25
C ALA A 28 4.37 12.39 25.81
N HIS A 29 3.37 13.20 25.45
CA HIS A 29 2.03 13.11 26.04
C HIS A 29 1.15 12.01 25.42
N CYS A 30 1.50 11.52 24.23
CA CYS A 30 0.71 10.55 23.46
C CYS A 30 0.56 9.19 24.14
N ARG A 31 1.32 8.91 25.20
CA ARG A 31 1.26 7.64 25.93
C ARG A 31 0.52 7.74 27.27
N HIS A 32 0.23 8.96 27.74
CA HIS A 32 -0.47 9.19 29.00
C HIS A 32 -1.98 9.05 28.87
N GLY A 33 -2.54 9.50 27.75
CA GLY A 33 -3.97 9.54 27.50
C GLY A 33 -4.58 8.22 27.03
N PRO A 34 -5.89 8.01 27.21
CA PRO A 34 -6.60 6.83 26.74
C PRO A 34 -6.63 6.70 25.21
N ASP A 35 -6.32 7.75 24.48
CA ASP A 35 -6.16 7.76 23.02
C ASP A 35 -4.82 7.16 22.55
N ALA A 36 -3.89 6.86 23.46
CA ALA A 36 -2.60 6.26 23.13
C ALA A 36 -2.76 4.97 22.34
N GLY A 37 -2.33 5.02 21.07
CA GLY A 37 -2.40 3.87 20.17
C GLY A 37 -3.80 3.55 19.65
N ALA A 38 -4.80 4.40 19.89
CA ALA A 38 -6.14 4.28 19.34
C ALA A 38 -6.23 4.80 17.89
N ALA A 39 -5.27 5.62 17.46
CA ALA A 39 -5.14 6.12 16.09
C ALA A 39 -3.80 5.72 15.46
N THR A 40 -3.77 5.69 14.13
CA THR A 40 -2.52 5.50 13.36
C THR A 40 -1.58 6.67 13.56
N PRO A 41 -0.27 6.45 13.75
CA PRO A 41 0.71 7.53 13.73
C PRO A 41 1.05 8.00 12.31
N TYR A 42 0.62 7.26 11.28
CA TYR A 42 0.92 7.55 9.88
C TYR A 42 -0.12 8.51 9.31
N HIS A 43 0.32 9.74 9.03
CA HIS A 43 -0.51 10.81 8.48
C HIS A 43 0.20 11.47 7.29
N GLY A 44 -0.48 12.41 6.63
CA GLY A 44 0.16 13.29 5.65
C GLY A 44 0.81 12.57 4.47
N LYS A 45 0.30 11.40 4.08
CA LYS A 45 0.74 10.79 2.82
C LYS A 45 0.25 11.68 1.68
N GLU A 46 1.19 12.35 1.05
CA GLU A 46 0.96 13.22 -0.09
C GLU A 46 1.22 12.49 -1.39
N SER A 47 0.77 13.07 -2.47
CA SER A 47 1.03 12.57 -3.81
C SER A 47 1.20 13.78 -4.71
N LEU A 48 2.20 13.73 -5.56
CA LEU A 48 2.56 14.84 -6.43
C LEU A 48 2.37 14.40 -7.87
N ALA A 49 1.75 15.24 -8.68
CA ALA A 49 1.76 15.02 -10.13
C ALA A 49 3.19 15.22 -10.63
N ASN A 50 3.73 14.26 -11.39
CA ASN A 50 5.09 14.35 -11.92
C ASN A 50 5.17 15.17 -13.23
N GLY A 51 4.03 15.70 -13.69
CA GLY A 51 3.91 16.56 -14.87
C GLY A 51 2.56 17.28 -14.92
N ASP A 52 2.34 18.00 -16.02
CA ASP A 52 1.06 18.64 -16.29
C ASP A 52 -0.04 17.59 -16.49
N MET A 53 -1.20 17.78 -15.85
CA MET A 53 -2.35 16.89 -15.96
C MET A 53 -3.48 17.56 -16.74
N GLU A 54 -3.90 16.92 -17.82
CA GLU A 54 -5.07 17.36 -18.59
C GLU A 54 -6.35 17.15 -17.78
N ALA A 55 -7.34 18.03 -17.99
CA ALA A 55 -8.63 17.88 -17.34
C ALA A 55 -9.30 16.58 -17.79
N GLY A 56 -9.65 15.73 -16.82
CA GLY A 56 -10.24 14.41 -17.03
C GLY A 56 -9.25 13.28 -17.30
N MET A 57 -7.94 13.55 -17.19
CA MET A 57 -6.91 12.51 -17.19
C MET A 57 -7.03 11.61 -15.96
N GLU A 58 -6.89 10.30 -16.17
CA GLU A 58 -6.78 9.31 -15.10
C GLU A 58 -5.44 9.43 -14.35
N LEU A 59 -5.48 9.20 -13.03
CA LEU A 59 -4.29 9.19 -12.18
C LEU A 59 -3.73 7.76 -12.07
N PHE A 60 -2.46 7.61 -12.43
CA PHE A 60 -1.70 6.36 -12.31
C PHE A 60 -0.54 6.54 -11.35
N VAL A 61 -0.49 5.65 -10.37
CA VAL A 61 0.64 5.52 -9.45
C VAL A 61 1.47 4.31 -9.82
N GLU A 62 2.74 4.34 -9.46
CA GLU A 62 3.64 3.22 -9.65
C GLU A 62 3.39 2.13 -8.58
N TYR A 63 3.14 0.89 -9.02
CA TYR A 63 3.14 -0.28 -8.14
C TYR A 63 4.47 -1.06 -8.18
N GLY A 64 5.34 -0.73 -9.12
CA GLY A 64 6.58 -1.43 -9.45
C GLY A 64 6.35 -2.52 -10.49
N ASP A 65 7.26 -2.65 -11.44
CA ASP A 65 7.20 -3.66 -12.51
C ASP A 65 7.17 -5.09 -11.94
N GLU A 66 7.87 -5.34 -10.85
CA GLU A 66 7.87 -6.64 -10.18
C GLU A 66 6.48 -7.02 -9.66
N TRP A 67 5.65 -6.03 -9.31
CA TRP A 67 4.27 -6.31 -8.88
C TRP A 67 3.46 -6.98 -10.00
N PHE A 68 3.64 -6.51 -11.24
CA PHE A 68 2.97 -7.06 -12.41
C PHE A 68 3.63 -8.37 -12.87
N ALA A 69 4.96 -8.40 -12.95
CA ALA A 69 5.72 -9.58 -13.36
C ALA A 69 5.44 -10.80 -12.45
N ASP A 70 5.42 -10.63 -11.13
CA ASP A 70 5.11 -11.70 -10.18
C ASP A 70 3.65 -12.21 -10.27
N ARG A 71 2.80 -11.53 -11.04
CA ARG A 71 1.37 -11.79 -11.20
C ARG A 71 0.97 -12.12 -12.65
N GLU A 72 1.92 -12.53 -13.47
CA GLU A 72 1.66 -13.01 -14.83
C GLU A 72 0.58 -14.11 -14.87
N TRP A 73 0.56 -15.00 -13.87
CA TRP A 73 -0.47 -16.05 -13.75
C TRP A 73 -1.91 -15.52 -13.65
N LYS A 74 -2.08 -14.26 -13.25
CA LYS A 74 -3.38 -13.60 -13.09
C LYS A 74 -3.72 -12.72 -14.29
N PHE A 75 -2.74 -12.02 -14.85
CA PHE A 75 -2.97 -11.01 -15.89
C PHE A 75 -2.53 -11.43 -17.30
N GLY A 76 -1.79 -12.53 -17.41
CA GLY A 76 -0.97 -12.82 -18.58
C GLY A 76 0.32 -12.00 -18.54
N VAL A 77 1.11 -12.11 -19.62
CA VAL A 77 2.21 -11.19 -19.87
C VAL A 77 1.60 -9.79 -20.02
N LEU A 78 2.26 -8.79 -19.44
CA LEU A 78 1.89 -7.37 -19.57
C LEU A 78 3.17 -6.60 -19.93
N PRO A 79 3.07 -5.53 -20.73
CA PRO A 79 4.21 -4.66 -20.93
C PRO A 79 4.63 -4.01 -19.61
N LEU A 80 5.92 -4.03 -19.32
CA LEU A 80 6.57 -3.36 -18.20
C LEU A 80 7.04 -1.96 -18.61
N SER A 81 7.64 -1.22 -17.68
CA SER A 81 7.99 0.18 -17.92
C SER A 81 9.02 0.34 -19.04
N ASP A 82 10.04 -0.54 -19.06
CA ASP A 82 11.06 -0.57 -20.11
C ASP A 82 10.48 -0.93 -21.48
N ASP A 83 9.49 -1.84 -21.55
CA ASP A 83 8.85 -2.25 -22.80
C ASP A 83 8.18 -1.06 -23.53
N PHE A 84 7.62 -0.10 -22.79
CA PHE A 84 7.04 1.11 -23.36
C PHE A 84 8.11 2.09 -23.88
N LEU A 85 9.25 2.19 -23.19
CA LEU A 85 10.39 3.01 -23.65
C LEU A 85 10.96 2.44 -24.95
N ASP A 86 11.18 1.12 -24.98
CA ASP A 86 11.68 0.40 -26.15
C ASP A 86 10.67 0.45 -27.31
N ALA A 87 9.36 0.37 -27.01
CA ALA A 87 8.30 0.52 -28.00
C ALA A 87 8.32 1.91 -28.65
N ASP A 88 8.45 2.97 -27.84
CA ASP A 88 8.49 4.35 -28.34
C ASP A 88 9.73 4.61 -29.21
N GLU A 89 10.89 4.07 -28.84
CA GLU A 89 12.12 4.13 -29.64
C GLU A 89 11.93 3.41 -30.99
N LEU A 90 11.39 2.19 -30.98
CA LEU A 90 11.17 1.40 -32.20
C LEU A 90 10.15 2.05 -33.15
N ILE A 91 9.08 2.64 -32.61
CA ILE A 91 8.08 3.40 -33.36
C ILE A 91 8.71 4.62 -34.04
N GLN A 92 9.51 5.38 -33.28
CA GLN A 92 10.19 6.57 -33.79
C GLN A 92 11.19 6.21 -34.91
N ASP A 93 11.97 5.14 -34.73
CA ASP A 93 12.92 4.65 -35.73
C ASP A 93 12.23 4.16 -37.00
N PHE A 94 11.14 3.40 -36.85
CA PHE A 94 10.36 2.93 -37.99
C PHE A 94 9.74 4.10 -38.77
N TYR A 95 9.19 5.09 -38.06
CA TYR A 95 8.61 6.29 -38.66
C TYR A 95 9.66 7.10 -39.43
N GLU A 96 10.82 7.37 -38.85
CA GLU A 96 11.87 8.16 -39.51
C GLU A 96 12.46 7.43 -40.72
N THR A 97 12.62 6.10 -40.63
CA THR A 97 13.06 5.26 -41.76
C THR A 97 12.08 5.32 -42.93
N HIS A 98 10.78 5.45 -42.66
CA HIS A 98 9.72 5.46 -43.66
C HIS A 98 9.03 6.83 -43.80
N LYS A 99 9.66 7.90 -43.34
CA LYS A 99 9.06 9.25 -43.22
C LYS A 99 8.43 9.75 -44.52
N THR A 100 9.10 9.51 -45.65
CA THR A 100 8.58 9.91 -46.97
C THR A 100 7.28 9.18 -47.30
N ALA A 101 7.18 7.89 -46.98
CA ALA A 101 5.98 7.10 -47.21
C ALA A 101 4.82 7.58 -46.35
N PHE A 102 5.06 7.84 -45.05
CA PHE A 102 4.06 8.44 -44.14
C PHE A 102 3.58 9.81 -44.59
N GLN A 103 4.46 10.66 -45.14
CA GLN A 103 4.08 11.98 -45.66
C GLN A 103 3.21 11.93 -46.93
N THR A 104 3.31 10.86 -47.72
CA THR A 104 2.54 10.68 -48.97
C THR A 104 1.31 9.79 -48.82
N ILE A 105 1.06 9.28 -47.61
CA ILE A 105 0.19 8.13 -47.38
C ILE A 105 -1.31 8.40 -47.53
N HIS A 106 -1.72 9.67 -47.51
CA HIS A 106 -3.11 10.07 -47.31
C HIS A 106 -4.14 9.46 -48.27
N ASP A 107 -3.73 8.90 -49.42
CA ASP A 107 -4.64 8.28 -50.39
C ASP A 107 -4.11 6.98 -51.06
N ASP A 108 -2.96 6.43 -50.64
CA ASP A 108 -2.31 5.31 -51.34
C ASP A 108 -2.39 3.99 -50.54
N HIS A 109 -3.30 3.12 -50.96
CA HIS A 109 -3.51 1.80 -50.35
C HIS A 109 -2.31 0.86 -50.49
N ASP A 110 -1.53 0.97 -51.56
CA ASP A 110 -0.37 0.11 -51.81
C ASP A 110 0.79 0.50 -50.88
N ILE A 111 0.97 1.81 -50.64
CA ILE A 111 1.95 2.30 -49.65
C ILE A 111 1.57 1.85 -48.23
N MET A 112 0.30 2.01 -47.84
CA MET A 112 -0.21 1.54 -46.55
C MET A 112 0.03 0.04 -46.34
N THR A 113 -0.30 -0.78 -47.34
CA THR A 113 -0.13 -2.23 -47.28
C THR A 113 1.35 -2.59 -47.18
N ASN A 114 2.23 -1.93 -47.94
CA ASN A 114 3.68 -2.17 -47.85
C ASN A 114 4.25 -1.85 -46.47
N LEU A 115 3.80 -0.75 -45.86
CA LEU A 115 4.25 -0.37 -44.52
C LEU A 115 3.73 -1.34 -43.46
N GLN A 116 2.47 -1.76 -43.56
CA GLN A 116 1.91 -2.76 -42.66
C GLN A 116 2.67 -4.09 -42.77
N ASP A 117 2.96 -4.59 -43.98
CA ASP A 117 3.71 -5.85 -44.17
C ASP A 117 5.10 -5.79 -43.52
N ARG A 118 5.78 -4.64 -43.62
CA ARG A 118 7.08 -4.42 -42.97
C ARG A 118 6.95 -4.38 -41.46
N TRP A 119 5.93 -3.69 -40.96
CA TRP A 119 5.66 -3.57 -39.54
C TRP A 119 5.30 -4.92 -38.91
N ASP A 120 4.44 -5.70 -39.56
CA ASP A 120 4.09 -7.06 -39.17
C ASP A 120 5.33 -7.95 -39.12
N GLY A 121 6.28 -7.77 -40.05
CA GLY A 121 7.58 -8.45 -40.01
C GLY A 121 8.40 -8.13 -38.75
N ILE A 122 8.37 -6.88 -38.28
CA ILE A 122 9.03 -6.47 -37.03
C ILE A 122 8.32 -7.10 -35.84
N LEU A 123 6.98 -6.98 -35.76
CA LEU A 123 6.17 -7.57 -34.68
C LEU A 123 6.38 -9.09 -34.58
N MET A 124 6.46 -9.79 -35.70
CA MET A 124 6.71 -11.24 -35.73
C MET A 124 8.11 -11.60 -35.20
N ASN A 125 9.13 -10.82 -35.55
CA ASN A 125 10.50 -11.07 -35.06
C ASN A 125 10.61 -10.79 -33.56
N GLN A 126 9.97 -9.71 -33.08
CA GLN A 126 10.00 -9.34 -31.67
C GLN A 126 9.21 -10.31 -30.79
N LYS A 127 8.14 -10.92 -31.31
CA LYS A 127 7.27 -11.80 -30.53
C LYS A 127 7.99 -13.01 -29.91
N ASP A 128 9.04 -13.51 -30.54
CA ASP A 128 9.82 -14.63 -30.03
C ASP A 128 10.89 -14.19 -29.01
N GLU A 129 11.23 -12.89 -28.97
CA GLU A 129 12.25 -12.31 -28.10
C GLU A 129 11.62 -11.65 -26.86
N ASP A 130 10.58 -10.84 -27.07
CA ASP A 130 9.92 -10.04 -26.05
C ASP A 130 8.41 -9.86 -26.34
N GLU A 131 7.58 -10.64 -25.66
CA GLU A 131 6.12 -10.56 -25.78
C GLU A 131 5.55 -9.27 -25.16
N GLY A 132 6.21 -8.71 -24.14
CA GLY A 132 5.82 -7.46 -23.47
C GLY A 132 5.94 -6.27 -24.40
N LEU A 133 7.09 -6.14 -25.07
CA LEU A 133 7.34 -5.14 -26.09
C LEU A 133 6.29 -5.19 -27.22
N VAL A 134 5.98 -6.38 -27.74
CA VAL A 134 4.98 -6.51 -28.82
C VAL A 134 3.58 -6.05 -28.38
N MET A 135 3.22 -6.20 -27.11
CA MET A 135 1.96 -5.71 -26.58
C MET A 135 1.92 -4.20 -26.35
N ALA A 136 3.08 -3.55 -26.19
CA ALA A 136 3.18 -2.09 -26.14
C ALA A 136 3.10 -1.44 -27.54
N LEU A 137 3.47 -2.17 -28.59
CA LEU A 137 3.48 -1.67 -29.97
C LEU A 137 2.08 -1.60 -30.59
N PRO A 138 1.79 -0.57 -31.44
CA PRO A 138 0.55 -0.51 -32.19
C PRO A 138 0.46 -1.67 -33.19
N THR A 139 -0.71 -2.29 -33.30
CA THR A 139 -0.92 -3.37 -34.29
C THR A 139 -1.16 -2.85 -35.70
N ASP A 140 -1.53 -1.58 -35.85
CA ASP A 140 -1.90 -0.96 -37.11
C ASP A 140 -0.98 0.24 -37.41
N VAL A 141 -0.34 0.23 -38.58
CA VAL A 141 0.58 1.30 -38.98
C VAL A 141 -0.14 2.64 -39.18
N ARG A 142 -1.47 2.66 -39.28
CA ARG A 142 -2.29 3.88 -39.31
C ARG A 142 -2.25 4.64 -38.00
N ASP A 143 -2.05 3.94 -36.89
CA ASP A 143 -2.00 4.55 -35.55
C ASP A 143 -0.62 5.13 -35.26
N MET A 144 0.40 4.81 -36.07
CA MET A 144 1.81 5.13 -35.83
C MET A 144 2.08 6.61 -35.60
N ASP A 145 1.46 7.52 -36.37
CA ASP A 145 1.68 8.96 -36.17
C ASP A 145 1.03 9.47 -34.89
N GLU A 146 -0.13 8.93 -34.50
CA GLU A 146 -0.77 9.24 -33.21
C GLU A 146 0.07 8.70 -32.06
N VAL A 147 0.49 7.42 -32.12
CA VAL A 147 1.28 6.77 -31.07
C VAL A 147 2.62 7.47 -30.89
N ARG A 148 3.30 7.85 -31.98
CA ARG A 148 4.56 8.61 -31.93
C ARG A 148 4.39 9.98 -31.25
N GLN A 149 3.22 10.61 -31.39
CA GLN A 149 2.94 11.92 -30.77
C GLN A 149 2.50 11.80 -29.31
N THR A 150 1.86 10.70 -28.94
CA THR A 150 1.18 10.54 -27.65
C THR A 150 1.85 9.55 -26.70
N GLY A 151 2.74 8.69 -27.22
CA GLY A 151 3.38 7.56 -26.53
C GLY A 151 2.57 6.27 -26.66
N SER A 152 3.28 5.14 -26.81
CA SER A 152 2.73 3.78 -26.82
C SER A 152 1.88 3.48 -25.59
N ALA A 153 2.32 3.92 -24.41
CA ALA A 153 1.60 3.74 -23.17
C ALA A 153 0.24 4.47 -23.15
N ARG A 154 0.15 5.67 -23.75
CA ARG A 154 -1.12 6.42 -23.83
C ARG A 154 -2.07 5.77 -24.83
N HIS A 155 -1.54 5.25 -25.92
CA HIS A 155 -2.30 4.51 -26.93
C HIS A 155 -2.88 3.20 -26.39
N SER A 156 -2.15 2.48 -25.52
CA SER A 156 -2.61 1.21 -24.95
C SER A 156 -3.83 1.33 -24.02
N VAL A 157 -4.12 2.54 -23.51
CA VAL A 157 -5.25 2.80 -22.61
C VAL A 157 -6.26 3.76 -23.26
N PRO A 158 -7.29 3.24 -23.97
CA PRO A 158 -8.28 4.09 -24.61
C PRO A 158 -9.09 4.87 -23.57
N ASN A 159 -9.35 6.16 -23.85
CA ASN A 159 -10.07 7.08 -22.97
C ASN A 159 -9.40 7.33 -21.62
N VAL A 160 -8.06 7.30 -21.59
CA VAL A 160 -7.27 7.74 -20.42
C VAL A 160 -7.60 9.17 -20.00
N VAL A 161 -7.98 10.02 -20.96
CA VAL A 161 -8.58 11.34 -20.71
C VAL A 161 -10.08 11.26 -21.04
N ARG A 162 -10.93 11.47 -20.04
CA ARG A 162 -12.38 11.56 -20.19
C ARG A 162 -12.80 12.99 -20.49
N SER A 163 -13.84 13.17 -21.30
CA SER A 163 -14.42 14.50 -21.52
C SER A 163 -15.07 15.03 -20.24
N LEU A 164 -15.14 16.35 -20.11
CA LEU A 164 -15.75 17.00 -18.96
C LEU A 164 -17.24 16.68 -18.86
N GLU A 165 -17.94 16.58 -19.99
CA GLU A 165 -19.36 16.22 -20.03
C GLU A 165 -19.57 14.80 -19.49
N TRP A 166 -18.68 13.86 -19.84
CA TRP A 166 -18.75 12.51 -19.31
C TRP A 166 -18.55 12.50 -17.79
N LEU A 167 -17.60 13.31 -17.28
CA LEU A 167 -17.35 13.45 -15.85
C LEU A 167 -18.49 14.14 -15.10
N ASP A 168 -19.16 15.12 -15.72
CA ASP A 168 -20.33 15.78 -15.13
C ASP A 168 -21.51 14.80 -14.97
N GLU A 169 -21.67 13.87 -15.91
CA GLU A 169 -22.75 12.87 -15.88
C GLU A 169 -22.43 11.64 -15.00
N HIS A 170 -21.16 11.20 -14.96
CA HIS A 170 -20.76 9.92 -14.35
C HIS A 170 -19.79 10.04 -13.18
N GLY A 171 -19.16 11.20 -13.00
CA GLY A 171 -18.11 11.43 -12.02
C GLY A 171 -18.66 11.69 -10.61
N ILE A 172 -17.86 11.33 -9.60
CA ILE A 172 -18.12 11.68 -8.20
C ILE A 172 -16.91 12.46 -7.68
N CYS A 173 -17.14 13.65 -7.15
CA CYS A 173 -16.08 14.48 -6.57
C CYS A 173 -15.52 13.85 -5.30
N LEU A 174 -14.19 13.72 -5.23
CA LEU A 174 -13.46 13.19 -4.06
C LEU A 174 -12.79 14.29 -3.22
N ASP A 175 -12.87 15.54 -3.66
CA ASP A 175 -12.12 16.67 -3.10
C ASP A 175 -12.93 17.54 -2.12
N ASN A 176 -14.11 17.08 -1.71
CA ASN A 176 -14.97 17.80 -0.77
C ASN A 176 -14.40 17.88 0.66
N ILE A 177 -13.40 17.05 0.99
CA ILE A 177 -12.82 16.97 2.33
C ILE A 177 -11.29 16.97 2.32
N GLU A 178 -10.70 17.56 3.35
CA GLU A 178 -9.25 17.60 3.60
C GLU A 178 -8.93 17.25 5.06
N PRO A 179 -7.75 16.67 5.36
CA PRO A 179 -7.35 16.38 6.72
C PRO A 179 -6.78 17.62 7.41
N LYS A 180 -7.26 17.95 8.63
CA LYS A 180 -6.64 18.98 9.50
C LYS A 180 -6.62 18.50 10.94
N MET A 181 -5.98 19.25 11.83
CA MET A 181 -6.11 19.00 13.28
C MET A 181 -7.56 19.17 13.72
N SER A 182 -8.08 18.17 14.42
CA SER A 182 -9.46 18.19 14.93
C SER A 182 -9.57 19.21 16.06
N SER A 183 -10.65 20.01 16.04
CA SER A 183 -11.05 20.83 17.18
C SER A 183 -11.83 20.03 18.23
N SER A 184 -12.43 18.91 17.81
CA SER A 184 -13.32 18.08 18.63
C SER A 184 -12.56 17.01 19.42
N VAL A 185 -11.41 16.56 18.91
CA VAL A 185 -10.58 15.52 19.51
C VAL A 185 -9.13 15.99 19.58
N VAL A 186 -8.69 16.33 20.80
CA VAL A 186 -7.33 16.83 21.06
C VAL A 186 -6.31 15.78 20.62
N GLY A 187 -5.26 16.22 19.91
CA GLY A 187 -4.17 15.34 19.45
C GLY A 187 -4.51 14.44 18.26
N GLN A 188 -5.69 14.61 17.65
CA GLN A 188 -6.10 13.84 16.48
C GLN A 188 -6.39 14.75 15.28
N ARG A 189 -6.48 14.12 14.11
CA ARG A 189 -6.91 14.76 12.88
C ARG A 189 -8.40 14.56 12.65
N GLY A 190 -9.01 15.51 11.97
CA GLY A 190 -10.39 15.46 11.49
C GLY A 190 -10.44 15.63 9.98
N ALA A 191 -11.56 15.24 9.37
CA ALA A 191 -11.91 15.57 8.01
C ALA A 191 -12.70 16.89 8.00
N PHE A 192 -12.31 17.83 7.13
CA PHE A 192 -12.91 19.17 7.07
C PHE A 192 -13.39 19.48 5.66
N ALA A 193 -14.52 20.17 5.54
CA ALA A 193 -15.08 20.52 4.25
C ALA A 193 -14.18 21.52 3.50
N THR A 194 -13.80 21.24 2.26
CA THR A 194 -13.01 22.17 1.42
C THR A 194 -13.88 23.25 0.75
N ARG A 195 -15.20 23.01 0.72
CA ARG A 195 -16.25 23.86 0.15
C ARG A 195 -17.53 23.71 0.96
N SER A 196 -18.50 24.60 0.75
CA SER A 196 -19.82 24.44 1.37
C SER A 196 -20.57 23.27 0.73
N LEU A 197 -21.21 22.45 1.55
CA LEU A 197 -21.97 21.27 1.14
C LEU A 197 -23.43 21.45 1.57
N ARG A 198 -24.38 21.06 0.72
CA ARG A 198 -25.81 21.13 1.03
C ARG A 198 -26.29 19.89 1.77
N GLU A 199 -27.38 20.02 2.52
CA GLU A 199 -28.09 18.88 3.06
C GLU A 199 -28.39 17.83 1.96
N GLY A 200 -28.10 16.56 2.25
CA GLY A 200 -28.30 15.44 1.32
C GLY A 200 -27.20 15.27 0.26
N GLN A 201 -26.24 16.20 0.17
CA GLN A 201 -25.10 16.07 -0.74
C GLN A 201 -24.15 14.96 -0.28
N VAL A 202 -23.62 14.19 -1.25
CA VAL A 202 -22.54 13.22 -1.00
C VAL A 202 -21.26 13.99 -0.69
N ILE A 203 -20.73 13.77 0.51
CA ILE A 203 -19.47 14.31 0.99
C ILE A 203 -18.32 13.53 0.35
N ALA A 204 -18.32 12.20 0.55
CA ALA A 204 -17.30 11.33 0.01
C ALA A 204 -17.87 9.93 -0.27
N PRO A 205 -17.61 9.33 -1.44
CA PRO A 205 -17.80 7.91 -1.68
C PRO A 205 -16.63 7.11 -1.09
N ALA A 206 -16.90 5.90 -0.61
CA ALA A 206 -15.94 5.04 0.05
C ALA A 206 -16.12 3.57 -0.36
N PRO A 207 -15.36 3.10 -1.38
CA PRO A 207 -15.31 1.69 -1.72
C PRO A 207 -14.92 0.87 -0.49
N LEU A 208 -15.54 -0.29 -0.29
CA LEU A 208 -15.32 -1.11 0.89
C LEU A 208 -14.49 -2.34 0.58
N VAL A 209 -13.39 -2.50 1.30
CA VAL A 209 -12.67 -3.77 1.41
C VAL A 209 -13.36 -4.59 2.49
N HIS A 210 -13.93 -5.73 2.12
CA HIS A 210 -14.56 -6.65 3.05
C HIS A 210 -13.52 -7.64 3.59
N MET A 211 -13.54 -7.88 4.90
CA MET A 211 -12.58 -8.77 5.57
C MET A 211 -13.29 -9.61 6.63
N GLN A 212 -12.75 -10.80 6.88
CA GLN A 212 -13.15 -11.53 8.07
C GLN A 212 -12.53 -10.90 9.31
N ARG A 213 -13.35 -10.61 10.32
CA ARG A 213 -12.97 -10.00 11.60
C ARG A 213 -11.76 -10.69 12.24
N HIS A 214 -11.70 -12.01 12.15
CA HIS A 214 -10.63 -12.79 12.77
C HIS A 214 -9.24 -12.57 12.15
N PHE A 215 -9.15 -12.00 10.94
CA PHE A 215 -7.85 -11.58 10.35
C PHE A 215 -7.25 -10.37 11.05
N LEU A 216 -8.05 -9.63 11.81
CA LEU A 216 -7.60 -8.49 12.61
C LEU A 216 -7.20 -8.90 14.03
N HIS A 217 -7.29 -10.18 14.39
CA HIS A 217 -6.86 -10.64 15.71
C HIS A 217 -5.33 -10.61 15.84
N LEU A 218 -4.84 -10.17 17.01
CA LEU A 218 -3.44 -10.24 17.40
C LEU A 218 -3.22 -11.37 18.39
N TYR A 219 -2.28 -12.24 18.06
CA TYR A 219 -1.94 -13.42 18.83
C TYR A 219 -0.55 -13.28 19.45
N GLN A 220 -0.39 -13.70 20.71
CA GLN A 220 0.91 -13.84 21.33
C GLN A 220 1.36 -15.30 21.22
N GLU A 221 2.52 -15.48 20.59
CA GLU A 221 3.21 -16.76 20.54
C GLU A 221 3.98 -16.96 21.85
N GLU A 222 3.64 -17.99 22.60
CA GLU A 222 4.42 -18.45 23.75
C GLU A 222 5.17 -19.70 23.35
N ARG A 223 6.50 -19.71 23.47
CA ARG A 223 7.36 -20.84 23.04
C ARG A 223 6.94 -22.20 23.59
N ASP A 224 6.28 -22.22 24.75
CA ASP A 224 5.92 -23.45 25.47
C ASP A 224 4.43 -23.83 25.34
N LYS A 225 3.60 -23.03 24.66
CA LYS A 225 2.18 -23.34 24.44
C LYS A 225 1.91 -23.70 22.99
N SER A 226 1.15 -24.77 22.77
CA SER A 226 0.75 -25.19 21.43
C SER A 226 -0.25 -24.23 20.77
N ASP A 227 -1.02 -23.50 21.59
CA ASP A 227 -2.12 -22.67 21.13
C ASP A 227 -1.80 -21.20 21.40
N PRO A 228 -1.69 -20.35 20.35
CA PRO A 228 -1.44 -18.93 20.52
C PRO A 228 -2.62 -18.27 21.23
N GLN A 229 -2.32 -17.40 22.20
CA GLN A 229 -3.35 -16.69 22.95
C GLN A 229 -3.75 -15.42 22.19
N LEU A 230 -5.06 -15.22 21.97
CA LEU A 230 -5.59 -13.94 21.50
C LEU A 230 -5.29 -12.88 22.56
N VAL A 231 -4.55 -11.84 22.18
CA VAL A 231 -4.15 -10.75 23.09
C VAL A 231 -4.94 -9.47 22.84
N SER A 232 -5.20 -9.14 21.58
CA SER A 232 -5.90 -7.90 21.20
C SER A 232 -6.35 -7.98 19.75
N ASP A 233 -6.81 -6.86 19.20
CA ASP A 233 -7.08 -6.66 17.78
C ASP A 233 -6.09 -5.66 17.17
N GLN A 234 -5.92 -5.73 15.86
CA GLN A 234 -5.13 -4.80 15.08
C GLN A 234 -5.79 -3.43 15.06
N LEU A 235 -4.97 -2.38 15.04
CA LEU A 235 -5.42 -0.99 14.98
C LEU A 235 -6.41 -0.72 13.82
N LEU A 236 -6.26 -1.42 12.70
CA LEU A 236 -7.14 -1.30 11.55
C LEU A 236 -8.63 -1.49 11.90
N LEU A 237 -8.94 -2.27 12.96
CA LEU A 237 -10.31 -2.45 13.42
C LEU A 237 -11.02 -1.13 13.77
N ASN A 238 -10.30 -0.12 14.27
CA ASN A 238 -10.86 1.19 14.62
C ASN A 238 -11.38 1.98 13.42
N TYR A 239 -10.94 1.62 12.22
CA TYR A 239 -11.35 2.23 10.95
C TYR A 239 -12.35 1.37 10.19
N CYS A 240 -12.70 0.20 10.72
CA CYS A 240 -13.64 -0.71 10.10
C CYS A 240 -15.06 -0.46 10.59
N TYR A 241 -16.02 -0.65 9.70
CA TYR A 241 -17.45 -0.67 10.00
C TYR A 241 -17.90 -2.12 10.17
N GLY A 242 -18.69 -2.39 11.19
CA GLY A 242 -19.14 -3.75 11.45
C GLY A 242 -20.29 -3.85 12.42
N HIS A 243 -20.67 -5.09 12.69
CA HIS A 243 -21.71 -5.40 13.67
C HIS A 243 -21.23 -6.56 14.56
N ALA A 244 -21.51 -6.49 15.86
CA ALA A 244 -21.06 -7.48 16.85
C ALA A 244 -21.48 -8.93 16.52
N ASN A 245 -22.59 -9.11 15.78
CA ASN A 245 -23.06 -10.45 15.38
C ASN A 245 -22.50 -10.92 14.02
N SER A 246 -21.74 -10.07 13.32
CA SER A 246 -21.12 -10.33 12.02
C SER A 246 -19.66 -10.74 12.19
N SER A 247 -19.26 -11.77 11.44
CA SER A 247 -17.85 -12.13 11.25
C SER A 247 -17.17 -11.31 10.15
N LEU A 248 -17.91 -10.47 9.43
CA LEU A 248 -17.40 -9.54 8.43
C LEU A 248 -17.31 -8.13 9.00
N VAL A 249 -16.24 -7.46 8.61
CA VAL A 249 -16.00 -6.03 8.81
C VAL A 249 -15.65 -5.39 7.46
N PHE A 250 -15.90 -4.10 7.33
CA PHE A 250 -15.69 -3.35 6.10
C PHE A 250 -14.77 -2.18 6.34
N PHE A 251 -13.64 -2.16 5.66
CA PHE A 251 -12.71 -1.06 5.68
C PHE A 251 -13.00 -0.10 4.51
N PRO A 252 -13.35 1.17 4.77
CA PRO A 252 -13.56 2.14 3.72
C PRO A 252 -12.21 2.60 3.15
N TYR A 253 -11.99 2.21 1.90
CA TYR A 253 -10.81 2.56 1.13
C TYR A 253 -11.10 3.81 0.29
N ALA A 254 -11.14 4.97 0.92
CA ALA A 254 -11.21 6.26 0.23
C ALA A 254 -10.30 7.31 0.87
N PRO A 255 -9.88 8.34 0.12
CA PRO A 255 -9.09 9.44 0.67
C PRO A 255 -9.85 10.12 1.81
N ILE A 256 -9.15 10.37 2.91
CA ILE A 256 -9.56 11.23 4.02
C ILE A 256 -10.78 10.76 4.85
N VAL A 257 -11.63 9.85 4.37
CA VAL A 257 -12.82 9.38 5.09
C VAL A 257 -12.53 8.76 6.45
N ASN A 258 -11.33 8.18 6.62
CA ASN A 258 -10.86 7.61 7.88
C ASN A 258 -10.48 8.67 8.94
N TYR A 259 -10.52 9.96 8.59
CA TYR A 259 -10.41 11.09 9.53
C TYR A 259 -11.77 11.66 9.97
N ILE A 260 -12.90 11.14 9.47
CA ILE A 260 -14.22 11.60 9.89
C ILE A 260 -14.47 11.11 11.32
N ASN A 261 -14.47 12.03 12.29
CA ASN A 261 -14.52 11.72 13.72
C ASN A 261 -15.94 11.45 14.24
N HIS A 262 -15.99 10.88 15.45
CA HIS A 262 -17.22 10.64 16.17
C HIS A 262 -17.80 11.92 16.81
N SER A 263 -19.11 12.13 16.66
CA SER A 263 -19.89 13.00 17.55
C SER A 263 -21.29 12.42 17.77
N PRO A 264 -21.66 12.04 19.02
CA PRO A 264 -22.99 11.49 19.30
C PRO A 264 -24.07 12.56 19.41
N THR A 265 -23.70 13.84 19.59
CA THR A 265 -24.63 14.95 19.89
C THR A 265 -24.80 15.91 18.74
N VAL A 266 -23.75 16.16 17.96
CA VAL A 266 -23.76 17.13 16.85
C VAL A 266 -23.22 16.54 15.53
N PRO A 267 -23.61 15.32 15.12
CA PRO A 267 -23.22 14.81 13.82
C PRO A 267 -23.84 15.66 12.70
N ASN A 268 -23.03 16.04 11.71
CA ASN A 268 -23.46 16.77 10.52
C ASN A 268 -23.41 15.91 9.24
N ALA A 269 -23.02 14.65 9.39
CA ALA A 269 -23.03 13.66 8.32
C ALA A 269 -23.56 12.31 8.82
N LYS A 270 -23.94 11.46 7.86
CA LYS A 270 -24.33 10.06 8.06
C LYS A 270 -23.75 9.18 6.97
N ILE A 271 -23.73 7.87 7.21
CA ILE A 271 -23.35 6.88 6.20
C ILE A 271 -24.60 6.29 5.55
N ARG A 272 -24.51 5.92 4.26
CA ARG A 272 -25.51 5.09 3.58
C ARG A 272 -24.85 4.21 2.51
N TRP A 273 -25.55 3.21 2.01
CA TRP A 273 -25.15 2.54 0.77
C TRP A 273 -25.27 3.52 -0.41
N SER A 274 -24.33 3.45 -1.35
CA SER A 274 -24.37 4.32 -2.52
C SER A 274 -25.64 4.07 -3.35
N GLN A 275 -26.11 5.15 -3.99
CA GLN A 275 -27.26 5.13 -4.89
C GLN A 275 -26.82 5.32 -6.35
N HIS A 276 -25.51 5.35 -6.59
CA HIS A 276 -24.95 5.60 -7.91
C HIS A 276 -25.20 4.41 -8.84
N SER A 277 -25.70 4.68 -10.05
CA SER A 277 -26.12 3.65 -11.01
C SER A 277 -24.97 2.72 -11.42
N SER A 278 -23.74 3.22 -11.46
CA SER A 278 -22.54 2.43 -11.79
C SER A 278 -22.16 1.37 -10.75
N TYR A 279 -22.75 1.42 -9.55
CA TYR A 279 -22.51 0.43 -8.50
C TYR A 279 -23.76 -0.42 -8.32
N GLU A 280 -23.75 -1.61 -8.91
CA GLU A 280 -24.82 -2.60 -8.77
C GLU A 280 -24.80 -3.26 -7.38
N HIS A 281 -25.13 -2.48 -6.34
CA HIS A 281 -25.39 -3.01 -4.99
C HIS A 281 -26.41 -4.13 -4.99
N ALA A 282 -27.33 -4.08 -5.96
CA ALA A 282 -28.49 -4.95 -6.07
C ALA A 282 -28.11 -6.45 -6.03
N ASN A 283 -26.98 -6.83 -6.64
CA ASN A 283 -26.55 -8.23 -6.68
C ASN A 283 -25.87 -8.72 -5.38
N TRP A 284 -25.51 -7.81 -4.48
CA TRP A 284 -24.92 -8.12 -3.16
C TRP A 284 -25.93 -8.00 -2.03
N THR A 285 -26.78 -6.96 -2.06
CA THR A 285 -27.74 -6.65 -1.01
C THR A 285 -29.09 -7.34 -1.16
N HIS A 286 -29.45 -7.85 -2.35
CA HIS A 286 -30.74 -8.54 -2.59
C HIS A 286 -30.63 -10.06 -2.72
N THR A 287 -29.42 -10.64 -2.71
CA THR A 287 -29.29 -12.11 -2.70
C THR A 287 -29.29 -12.60 -1.25
N ASP A 288 -30.45 -13.03 -0.76
CA ASP A 288 -30.70 -13.49 0.62
C ASP A 288 -29.81 -14.67 1.12
N HIS A 289 -28.83 -15.15 0.35
CA HIS A 289 -28.21 -16.46 0.58
C HIS A 289 -26.69 -16.57 0.35
N LYS A 290 -25.92 -15.48 0.25
CA LYS A 290 -24.45 -15.60 0.17
C LYS A 290 -23.84 -15.91 1.54
N SER A 291 -23.07 -16.99 1.63
CA SER A 291 -22.27 -17.26 2.83
C SER A 291 -21.09 -16.28 2.91
N VAL A 292 -20.47 -16.17 4.09
CA VAL A 292 -19.21 -15.40 4.24
C VAL A 292 -18.16 -15.90 3.26
N ASP A 293 -18.05 -17.21 3.07
CA ASP A 293 -17.10 -17.81 2.13
C ASP A 293 -17.42 -17.44 0.68
N ASP A 294 -18.69 -17.26 0.32
CA ASP A 294 -19.08 -16.82 -1.03
C ASP A 294 -18.81 -15.32 -1.25
N ILE A 295 -18.90 -14.52 -0.19
CA ILE A 295 -18.50 -13.11 -0.24
C ILE A 295 -16.98 -13.01 -0.43
N MET A 296 -16.21 -13.78 0.34
CA MET A 296 -14.74 -13.78 0.29
C MET A 296 -14.15 -14.35 -1.01
N LYS A 297 -14.95 -15.03 -1.86
CA LYS A 297 -14.53 -15.45 -3.20
C LYS A 297 -14.57 -14.33 -4.24
N HIS A 298 -15.18 -13.19 -3.91
CA HIS A 298 -15.20 -12.04 -4.81
C HIS A 298 -13.91 -11.25 -4.65
N ASP A 299 -13.09 -11.28 -5.69
CA ASP A 299 -11.78 -10.60 -5.71
C ASP A 299 -11.87 -9.07 -5.87
N ALA A 300 -13.09 -8.50 -5.91
CA ALA A 300 -13.33 -7.08 -6.18
C ALA A 300 -14.16 -6.39 -5.09
N ALA A 301 -13.85 -5.11 -4.84
CA ALA A 301 -14.63 -4.23 -3.98
C ALA A 301 -15.95 -3.85 -4.68
N ALA A 302 -17.00 -4.62 -4.45
CA ALA A 302 -18.32 -4.39 -5.05
C ALA A 302 -19.24 -3.49 -4.19
N LEU A 303 -18.85 -3.22 -2.95
CA LEU A 303 -19.64 -2.40 -2.04
C LEU A 303 -19.07 -0.99 -1.97
N LEU A 304 -19.96 -0.01 -2.05
CA LEU A 304 -19.66 1.41 -1.97
C LEU A 304 -20.54 2.04 -0.88
N MET A 305 -19.91 2.68 0.09
CA MET A 305 -20.57 3.47 1.12
C MET A 305 -20.44 4.95 0.79
N GLU A 306 -21.43 5.77 1.12
CA GLU A 306 -21.38 7.22 0.97
C GLU A 306 -21.48 7.89 2.34
N PHE A 307 -20.67 8.91 2.56
CA PHE A 307 -20.86 9.89 3.61
C PHE A 307 -21.72 11.02 3.05
N VAL A 308 -22.80 11.35 3.72
CA VAL A 308 -23.83 12.29 3.22
C VAL A 308 -24.12 13.33 4.29
N ALA A 309 -24.16 14.60 3.88
CA ALA A 309 -24.48 15.70 4.78
C ALA A 309 -25.92 15.59 5.30
N THR A 310 -26.12 15.74 6.60
CA THR A 310 -27.46 15.73 7.24
C THR A 310 -28.06 17.13 7.42
N ARG A 311 -27.29 18.15 7.07
CA ARG A 311 -27.65 19.56 7.00
C ARG A 311 -26.66 20.27 6.09
N ASP A 312 -26.84 21.56 5.84
CA ASP A 312 -25.80 22.37 5.22
C ASP A 312 -24.53 22.39 6.10
N ILE A 313 -23.36 22.26 5.46
CA ILE A 313 -22.04 22.25 6.08
C ILE A 313 -21.23 23.39 5.47
N GLY A 314 -20.67 24.27 6.29
CA GLY A 314 -19.85 25.38 5.83
C GLY A 314 -18.47 24.94 5.36
N LYS A 315 -17.86 25.68 4.43
CA LYS A 315 -16.42 25.52 4.11
C LYS A 315 -15.58 25.64 5.39
N GLY A 316 -14.69 24.70 5.61
CA GLY A 316 -13.80 24.63 6.77
C GLY A 316 -14.43 24.03 8.02
N GLU A 317 -15.68 23.56 7.97
CA GLU A 317 -16.33 22.88 9.08
C GLU A 317 -15.87 21.41 9.18
N GLU A 318 -15.68 20.90 10.41
CA GLU A 318 -15.33 19.49 10.65
C GLU A 318 -16.52 18.58 10.33
N ILE A 319 -16.27 17.50 9.59
CA ILE A 319 -17.27 16.47 9.28
C ILE A 319 -17.28 15.45 10.41
N LEU A 320 -18.46 15.25 11.01
CA LEU A 320 -18.67 14.42 12.18
C LEU A 320 -19.83 13.45 11.96
N ILE A 321 -19.67 12.20 12.39
CA ILE A 321 -20.71 11.17 12.33
C ILE A 321 -20.93 10.49 13.70
N ASP A 322 -22.09 9.87 13.89
CA ASP A 322 -22.34 9.02 15.06
C ASP A 322 -21.83 7.59 14.79
N TYR A 323 -20.76 7.17 15.49
CA TYR A 323 -20.19 5.81 15.41
C TYR A 323 -21.08 4.76 16.10
N GLY A 324 -22.14 5.19 16.78
CA GLY A 324 -23.13 4.36 17.42
C GLY A 324 -22.87 4.15 18.92
N PRO A 325 -23.93 3.76 19.66
CA PRO A 325 -23.90 3.69 21.12
C PRO A 325 -22.92 2.63 21.63
N LYS A 326 -22.76 1.49 20.93
CA LYS A 326 -21.83 0.44 21.36
C LYS A 326 -20.38 0.92 21.33
N TRP A 327 -20.00 1.63 20.27
CA TRP A 327 -18.68 2.25 20.20
C TRP A 327 -18.48 3.26 21.33
N GLN A 328 -19.49 4.12 21.58
CA GLN A 328 -19.42 5.12 22.66
C GLN A 328 -19.30 4.48 24.05
N ASP A 329 -20.04 3.40 24.31
CA ASP A 329 -19.98 2.63 25.56
C ASP A 329 -18.61 1.97 25.73
N ALA A 330 -18.06 1.39 24.65
CA ALA A 330 -16.73 0.80 24.64
C ALA A 330 -15.64 1.85 24.91
N TRP A 331 -15.73 3.02 24.27
CA TRP A 331 -14.80 4.13 24.50
C TRP A 331 -14.87 4.64 25.94
N ASN A 332 -16.08 4.84 26.47
CA ASN A 332 -16.28 5.26 27.86
C ASN A 332 -15.70 4.25 28.85
N THR A 333 -15.90 2.95 28.61
CA THR A 333 -15.34 1.86 29.42
C THR A 333 -13.81 1.87 29.36
N HIS A 334 -13.26 2.03 28.16
CA HIS A 334 -11.81 2.12 27.93
C HIS A 334 -11.18 3.30 28.68
N VAL A 335 -11.76 4.50 28.57
CA VAL A 335 -11.30 5.68 29.29
C VAL A 335 -11.32 5.47 30.81
N GLN A 336 -12.37 4.83 31.35
CA GLN A 336 -12.48 4.53 32.77
C GLN A 336 -11.45 3.49 33.26
N GLN A 337 -11.06 2.56 32.40
CA GLN A 337 -10.14 1.46 32.71
C GLN A 337 -8.69 1.76 32.31
N TRP A 338 -8.45 2.88 31.62
CA TRP A 338 -7.14 3.24 31.13
C TRP A 338 -6.12 3.37 32.26
N THR A 339 -4.99 2.72 32.07
CA THR A 339 -3.83 2.84 32.96
C THR A 339 -2.62 3.24 32.14
N THR A 340 -1.99 4.35 32.51
CA THR A 340 -0.81 4.84 31.81
C THR A 340 0.31 3.77 31.85
N PRO A 341 0.92 3.41 30.72
CA PRO A 341 2.06 2.50 30.68
C PRO A 341 3.20 3.00 31.58
N SER A 342 3.87 2.09 32.28
CA SER A 342 4.94 2.44 33.24
C SER A 342 6.14 3.16 32.61
N ASP A 343 6.32 2.99 31.30
CA ASP A 343 7.38 3.59 30.49
C ASP A 343 6.91 4.83 29.72
N ALA A 344 5.71 5.36 29.99
CA ALA A 344 5.15 6.53 29.32
C ALA A 344 6.08 7.76 29.39
N GLU A 345 6.63 8.05 30.57
CA GLU A 345 7.55 9.18 30.79
C GLU A 345 8.85 9.08 29.99
N THR A 346 9.26 7.87 29.65
CA THR A 346 10.51 7.59 28.94
C THR A 346 10.30 7.29 27.46
N PHE A 347 9.05 7.23 27.02
CA PHE A 347 8.71 6.84 25.66
C PHE A 347 8.75 8.03 24.72
N PHE A 348 9.59 7.91 23.69
CA PHE A 348 9.66 8.88 22.61
C PHE A 348 9.75 8.12 21.29
N PRO A 349 8.87 8.38 20.32
CA PRO A 349 8.94 7.71 19.03
C PRO A 349 10.21 8.10 18.30
N ALA A 350 10.69 7.25 17.40
CA ALA A 350 11.89 7.52 16.64
C ALA A 350 11.86 8.85 15.86
N ALA A 351 10.69 9.26 15.35
CA ALA A 351 10.52 10.54 14.66
C ALA A 351 10.94 11.74 15.53
N TYR A 352 10.59 11.72 16.83
CA TYR A 352 11.01 12.75 17.78
C TYR A 352 12.54 12.93 17.81
N TRP A 353 13.28 11.82 17.82
CA TRP A 353 14.73 11.82 17.87
C TRP A 353 15.38 12.20 16.53
N ASN A 354 14.69 11.94 15.42
CA ASN A 354 15.17 12.33 14.09
C ASN A 354 14.95 13.84 13.84
N GLU A 355 13.83 14.40 14.27
CA GLU A 355 13.49 15.84 14.14
C GLU A 355 14.29 16.74 15.07
N ASN A 356 14.53 16.27 16.31
CA ASN A 356 15.29 17.04 17.28
C ASN A 356 16.78 16.85 16.98
N GLU A 357 17.29 17.64 16.01
CA GLU A 357 18.64 17.68 15.37
C GLU A 357 19.86 17.70 16.33
N SER A 358 19.67 17.35 17.58
CA SER A 358 20.73 17.05 18.54
C SER A 358 21.75 16.04 18.02
N LEU A 359 22.98 16.21 18.51
CA LEU A 359 24.08 15.28 18.29
C LEU A 359 23.70 13.89 18.81
N ILE A 360 23.80 12.88 17.94
CA ILE A 360 23.59 11.48 18.34
C ILE A 360 24.64 11.10 19.40
N LEU A 361 24.16 10.60 20.54
CA LEU A 361 24.95 10.14 21.68
C LEU A 361 25.87 8.98 21.30
N THR A 362 27.13 9.10 21.70
CA THR A 362 28.14 8.05 21.62
C THR A 362 27.82 6.90 22.57
N SER A 363 28.36 5.69 22.32
CA SER A 363 28.20 4.54 23.21
C SER A 363 28.66 4.83 24.63
N LYS A 364 29.62 5.75 24.82
CA LYS A 364 30.05 6.19 26.15
C LYS A 364 29.00 7.06 26.84
N GLU A 365 28.42 8.01 26.12
CA GLU A 365 27.36 8.89 26.67
C GLU A 365 26.07 8.11 26.94
N GLN A 366 25.74 7.11 26.13
CA GLN A 366 24.58 6.24 26.35
C GLN A 366 24.66 5.41 27.65
N ILE A 367 25.83 5.30 28.29
CA ILE A 367 25.95 4.69 29.62
C ILE A 367 25.30 5.58 30.68
N GLU A 368 25.47 6.89 30.56
CA GLU A 368 24.93 7.89 31.49
C GLU A 368 23.53 8.35 31.07
N HIS A 369 23.27 8.39 29.76
CA HIS A 369 22.05 8.87 29.14
C HIS A 369 21.55 7.88 28.07
N PRO A 370 21.06 6.70 28.47
CA PRO A 370 20.58 5.69 27.52
C PRO A 370 19.37 6.20 26.74
N TYR A 371 19.30 5.84 25.47
CA TYR A 371 18.08 6.04 24.71
C TYR A 371 16.92 5.20 25.27
N PRO A 372 15.67 5.62 25.01
CA PRO A 372 14.49 4.83 25.30
C PRO A 372 14.58 3.41 24.74
N SER A 373 14.03 2.46 25.47
CA SER A 373 14.07 1.04 25.08
C SER A 373 13.30 0.77 23.78
N ASN A 374 12.41 1.66 23.35
CA ASN A 374 11.63 1.53 22.12
C ASN A 374 12.36 1.97 20.85
N VAL A 375 13.52 2.63 20.92
CA VAL A 375 14.24 3.08 19.71
C VAL A 375 15.51 2.26 19.46
N VAL A 376 15.90 2.17 18.20
CA VAL A 376 17.17 1.59 17.74
C VAL A 376 17.79 2.51 16.71
N LEU A 377 19.12 2.61 16.74
CA LEU A 377 19.87 3.37 15.75
C LEU A 377 20.22 2.48 14.55
N LEU A 378 19.84 2.92 13.36
CA LEU A 378 20.21 2.30 12.10
C LEU A 378 21.14 3.22 11.32
N CYS A 379 22.16 2.62 10.71
CA CYS A 379 23.07 3.28 9.79
C CYS A 379 22.83 2.73 8.39
N PHE A 380 22.71 3.62 7.42
CA PHE A 380 22.54 3.28 6.01
C PHE A 380 23.90 3.25 5.34
N LEU A 381 24.26 2.06 4.83
CA LEU A 381 25.53 1.85 4.16
C LEU A 381 25.29 1.52 2.70
N GLN A 382 26.11 2.10 1.82
CA GLN A 382 26.15 1.76 0.39
C GLN A 382 26.27 0.24 0.19
N ARG A 383 25.79 -0.26 -0.95
CA ARG A 383 25.81 -1.69 -1.29
C ARG A 383 27.22 -2.24 -1.55
N LYS A 384 28.14 -1.43 -2.11
CA LYS A 384 29.53 -1.84 -2.45
C LYS A 384 30.36 -2.23 -1.23
N ILE A 385 30.48 -1.32 -0.26
CA ILE A 385 29.88 -1.56 1.06
C ILE A 385 29.76 -3.03 1.45
N GLN A 386 28.51 -3.47 1.49
CA GLN A 386 27.98 -4.80 1.82
C GLN A 386 28.48 -5.98 0.96
N GLU A 387 29.01 -5.76 -0.23
CA GLU A 387 29.47 -6.82 -1.14
C GLU A 387 30.96 -7.17 -0.99
N MET A 388 31.80 -6.21 -0.56
CA MET A 388 33.22 -6.46 -0.22
C MET A 388 33.42 -7.49 0.92
N TYR A 389 32.33 -7.91 1.57
CA TYR A 389 32.26 -8.76 2.75
C TYR A 389 32.30 -10.29 2.51
N ARG A 390 32.47 -10.77 1.28
CA ARG A 390 32.54 -12.23 1.05
C ARG A 390 33.92 -12.85 1.31
N VAL A 391 34.97 -12.07 1.56
CA VAL A 391 36.34 -12.56 1.29
C VAL A 391 37.22 -12.84 2.52
N ASP A 392 36.97 -12.32 3.73
CA ASP A 392 37.93 -12.54 4.84
C ASP A 392 37.29 -12.97 6.18
N ASN A 393 37.69 -14.15 6.66
CA ASN A 393 36.99 -14.94 7.68
C ASN A 393 37.74 -15.05 9.02
N SER A 394 38.74 -14.21 9.30
CA SER A 394 39.71 -14.49 10.37
C SER A 394 39.70 -13.57 11.61
N THR A 395 38.87 -12.51 11.68
CA THR A 395 38.84 -11.60 12.85
C THR A 395 37.43 -11.16 13.28
N THR A 396 37.23 -11.02 14.60
CA THR A 396 35.93 -10.65 15.23
C THR A 396 35.57 -9.16 15.11
N ILE A 397 36.57 -8.31 14.86
CA ILE A 397 36.39 -6.89 14.52
C ILE A 397 36.84 -6.75 13.06
N GLY A 398 35.89 -6.47 12.17
CA GLY A 398 36.18 -6.26 10.75
C GLY A 398 37.06 -5.04 10.49
N PRO A 399 37.58 -4.87 9.26
CA PRO A 399 38.41 -3.73 8.88
C PRO A 399 37.69 -2.39 9.12
N GLN A 400 38.49 -1.34 9.32
CA GLN A 400 38.00 0.04 9.42
C GLN A 400 37.78 0.58 8.01
N TYR A 401 36.57 1.04 7.74
CA TYR A 401 36.20 1.68 6.47
C TYR A 401 36.10 3.19 6.66
N ILE A 402 36.44 3.93 5.62
CA ILE A 402 36.15 5.36 5.52
C ILE A 402 34.93 5.46 4.61
N TRP A 403 33.89 6.16 5.05
CA TRP A 403 32.76 6.45 4.20
C TRP A 403 33.20 7.45 3.11
N GLU A 404 32.87 7.12 1.87
CA GLU A 404 33.14 7.95 0.70
C GLU A 404 31.80 8.27 0.02
N PRO A 405 31.51 9.55 -0.25
CA PRO A 405 30.31 9.92 -0.99
C PRO A 405 30.37 9.32 -2.40
N HIS A 406 29.23 8.82 -2.89
CA HIS A 406 29.06 8.39 -4.28
C HIS A 406 28.08 9.33 -4.97
N ASP A 407 28.23 9.53 -6.28
CA ASP A 407 27.33 10.40 -7.05
C ASP A 407 25.85 9.92 -7.03
N ASP A 408 25.60 8.68 -6.58
CA ASP A 408 24.28 8.03 -6.49
C ASP A 408 23.76 7.91 -5.05
N ASP A 409 24.27 8.73 -4.12
CA ASP A 409 23.97 8.60 -2.68
C ASP A 409 22.47 8.74 -2.33
N HIS A 410 21.64 9.27 -3.22
CA HIS A 410 20.19 9.31 -3.05
C HIS A 410 19.56 7.91 -2.97
N GLU A 411 20.05 6.93 -3.74
CA GLU A 411 19.51 5.56 -3.73
C GLU A 411 19.84 4.79 -2.43
N VAL A 412 20.84 5.26 -1.67
CA VAL A 412 21.35 4.55 -0.49
C VAL A 412 20.33 4.54 0.66
N MET A 413 19.58 5.63 0.82
CA MET A 413 18.51 5.78 1.80
C MET A 413 17.17 5.21 1.31
N ASP A 414 17.08 4.87 0.01
CA ASP A 414 15.81 4.49 -0.58
C ASP A 414 15.35 3.08 -0.19
N GLY A 415 16.24 2.22 0.32
CA GLY A 415 15.91 0.86 0.74
C GLY A 415 16.34 0.49 2.16
N MET A 416 15.41 -0.09 2.95
CA MET A 416 15.75 -0.76 4.22
C MET A 416 16.78 -1.89 4.08
N GLY A 417 17.04 -2.40 2.87
CA GLY A 417 18.12 -3.35 2.61
C GLY A 417 19.51 -2.82 2.99
N ASN A 418 19.68 -1.49 2.94
CA ASN A 418 20.92 -0.81 3.28
C ASN A 418 21.06 -0.46 4.77
N ALA A 419 19.95 -0.54 5.52
CA ALA A 419 19.93 -0.25 6.95
C ALA A 419 20.56 -1.38 7.76
N LYS A 420 21.51 -1.04 8.65
CA LYS A 420 22.11 -1.95 9.62
C LYS A 420 22.06 -1.32 11.00
N LYS A 421 21.79 -2.13 12.03
CA LYS A 421 21.92 -1.66 13.41
C LYS A 421 23.33 -1.13 13.65
N CYS A 422 23.48 0.00 14.33
CA CYS A 422 24.78 0.55 14.64
C CYS A 422 24.85 1.21 16.02
N GLU A 423 26.07 1.53 16.45
CA GLU A 423 26.35 2.36 17.61
C GLU A 423 27.36 3.46 17.25
N ILE A 424 27.27 4.61 17.90
CA ILE A 424 28.18 5.74 17.65
C ILE A 424 29.41 5.60 18.54
N LEU A 425 30.60 5.41 17.96
CA LEU A 425 31.84 5.34 18.72
C LEU A 425 32.45 6.74 18.96
N LYS A 426 32.44 7.59 17.94
CA LYS A 426 33.02 8.93 18.00
C LYS A 426 32.25 9.91 17.11
N ARG A 427 32.26 11.19 17.50
CA ARG A 427 31.78 12.31 16.68
C ARG A 427 32.97 13.13 16.18
N SER A 428 32.85 13.64 14.97
CA SER A 428 33.76 14.63 14.41
C SER A 428 32.95 15.64 13.62
N VAL A 429 33.19 16.93 13.85
CA VAL A 429 32.63 18.00 13.01
C VAL A 429 33.68 18.34 11.96
N ARG A 430 33.27 18.47 10.70
CA ARG A 430 34.12 19.00 9.64
C ARG A 430 33.44 20.21 9.04
N ARG A 431 34.25 21.25 8.81
CA ARG A 431 33.84 22.42 8.03
C ARG A 431 34.29 22.18 6.60
N ASN A 432 33.39 22.33 5.64
CA ASN A 432 33.77 22.27 4.24
C ASN A 432 34.50 23.57 3.87
N ASP A 433 35.62 23.46 3.15
CA ASP A 433 36.35 24.64 2.66
C ASP A 433 35.46 25.40 1.68
N GLY A 434 34.83 26.48 2.16
CA GLY A 434 33.93 27.34 1.38
C GLY A 434 32.46 27.32 1.78
N ASP A 435 32.08 26.52 2.80
CA ASP A 435 30.73 26.53 3.37
C ASP A 435 30.78 26.86 4.87
N ASP A 436 29.88 27.71 5.33
CA ASP A 436 29.77 28.06 6.75
C ASP A 436 29.04 26.98 7.56
N ASP A 437 28.46 25.99 6.88
CA ASP A 437 27.72 24.90 7.50
C ASP A 437 28.66 23.82 8.08
N GLU A 438 28.64 23.70 9.42
CA GLU A 438 29.31 22.62 10.14
C GLU A 438 28.54 21.32 9.99
N ARG A 439 29.12 20.34 9.28
CA ARG A 439 28.52 19.00 9.16
C ARG A 439 29.06 18.03 10.19
N SER A 440 28.15 17.29 10.81
CA SER A 440 28.48 16.24 11.78
C SER A 440 28.74 14.92 11.08
N TYR A 441 29.90 14.33 11.40
CA TYR A 441 30.32 13.01 10.93
C TYR A 441 30.53 12.07 12.11
N TYR A 442 30.25 10.79 11.87
CA TYR A 442 30.27 9.76 12.90
C TYR A 442 31.26 8.66 12.56
N GLY A 443 31.98 8.20 13.58
CA GLY A 443 32.60 6.88 13.56
C GLY A 443 31.64 5.91 14.22
N VAL A 444 31.13 4.95 13.46
CA VAL A 444 30.08 4.02 13.89
C VAL A 444 30.60 2.59 13.92
N ARG A 445 30.16 1.79 14.90
CA ARG A 445 30.27 0.33 14.81
C ARG A 445 28.94 -0.19 14.29
N VAL A 446 29.00 -0.92 13.19
CA VAL A 446 27.82 -1.48 12.54
C VAL A 446 27.77 -2.97 12.79
N PHE A 447 26.59 -3.48 13.12
CA PHE A 447 26.36 -4.88 13.46
C PHE A 447 25.81 -5.63 12.24
N GLY A 448 26.52 -6.69 11.84
CA GLY A 448 26.11 -7.61 10.78
C GLY A 448 25.42 -8.86 11.32
N LYS A 449 25.38 -9.89 10.48
CA LYS A 449 24.92 -11.23 10.87
C LYS A 449 26.01 -11.95 11.69
N GLU A 450 25.60 -12.88 12.55
CA GLU A 450 26.49 -13.79 13.29
C GLU A 450 27.46 -13.04 14.25
N ASP A 451 26.96 -12.04 14.96
CA ASP A 451 27.73 -11.23 15.92
C ASP A 451 28.96 -10.51 15.35
N ARG A 452 29.08 -10.44 14.02
CA ARG A 452 30.13 -9.66 13.36
C ARG A 452 29.84 -8.17 13.44
N SER A 453 30.89 -7.37 13.62
CA SER A 453 30.78 -5.92 13.55
C SER A 453 32.00 -5.30 12.88
N TRP A 454 31.82 -4.10 12.32
CA TRP A 454 32.88 -3.34 11.66
C TRP A 454 32.76 -1.87 12.02
N ILE A 455 33.84 -1.12 11.79
CA ILE A 455 33.91 0.31 12.09
C ILE A 455 33.87 1.09 10.78
N VAL A 456 32.91 1.99 10.64
CA VAL A 456 32.83 2.95 9.53
C VAL A 456 33.13 4.34 10.09
N ALA A 457 34.13 5.01 9.55
CA ALA A 457 34.54 6.35 9.95
C ALA A 457 34.06 7.38 8.92
N GLY A 458 33.61 8.54 9.40
CA GLY A 458 33.22 9.64 8.52
C GLY A 458 31.82 9.47 7.93
N LEU A 459 30.93 8.69 8.57
CA LEU A 459 29.54 8.55 8.13
C LEU A 459 28.77 9.86 8.41
N PRO A 460 28.17 10.52 7.41
CA PRO A 460 27.40 11.75 7.64
C PRO A 460 26.16 11.51 8.52
N ARG A 461 25.64 12.57 9.15
CA ARG A 461 24.49 12.52 10.07
C ARG A 461 23.23 11.98 9.41
N GLU A 462 23.01 12.34 8.16
CA GLU A 462 21.85 11.98 7.35
C GLU A 462 21.77 10.46 7.09
N PHE A 463 22.88 9.72 7.17
CA PHE A 463 22.90 8.25 7.05
C PHE A 463 22.71 7.52 8.38
N VAL A 464 22.39 8.24 9.46
CA VAL A 464 22.16 7.67 10.78
C VAL A 464 20.80 8.12 11.30
N GLU A 465 19.91 7.17 11.50
CA GLU A 465 18.52 7.45 11.88
C GLU A 465 18.05 6.56 13.03
N PHE A 466 17.16 7.11 13.85
CA PHE A 466 16.40 6.34 14.82
C PHE A 466 15.22 5.65 14.14
N TYR A 467 14.94 4.43 14.58
CA TYR A 467 13.75 3.66 14.22
C TYR A 467 13.08 3.11 15.47
N ASP A 468 11.75 3.06 15.46
CA ASP A 468 11.03 2.34 16.49
C ASP A 468 11.34 0.85 16.33
N LYS A 469 11.67 0.21 17.45
CA LYS A 469 11.82 -1.25 17.46
C LYS A 469 10.50 -1.88 17.05
N PRO A 470 10.54 -3.04 16.37
CA PRO A 470 9.32 -3.77 16.06
C PRO A 470 8.47 -3.98 17.31
N TYR A 471 7.17 -3.70 17.18
CA TYR A 471 6.17 -3.90 18.24
C TYR A 471 6.30 -3.01 19.49
N THR A 472 7.10 -1.93 19.46
CA THR A 472 7.23 -1.02 20.61
C THR A 472 6.48 0.30 20.48
N SER A 473 5.94 0.63 19.31
CA SER A 473 5.15 1.86 19.12
C SER A 473 3.76 1.76 19.76
N ASN A 474 3.10 2.91 19.96
CA ASN A 474 1.79 2.98 20.63
C ASN A 474 0.70 2.10 19.98
N GLN A 475 0.75 1.87 18.67
CA GLN A 475 -0.20 0.99 17.97
C GLN A 475 -0.15 -0.48 18.47
N HIS A 476 0.90 -0.86 19.21
CA HIS A 476 1.10 -2.20 19.76
C HIS A 476 0.82 -2.28 21.27
N LEU A 477 0.32 -1.20 21.89
CA LEU A 477 -0.11 -1.24 23.28
C LEU A 477 -1.25 -2.24 23.46
N ARG A 478 -1.05 -3.21 24.36
CA ARG A 478 -2.01 -4.31 24.58
C ARG A 478 -3.40 -3.85 24.99
N HIS A 479 -3.46 -2.75 25.74
CA HIS A 479 -4.68 -2.16 26.28
C HIS A 479 -5.11 -0.90 25.51
N ALA A 480 -4.55 -0.64 24.32
CA ALA A 480 -5.05 0.43 23.47
C ALA A 480 -6.48 0.12 22.99
N PHE A 481 -7.26 1.18 22.76
CA PHE A 481 -8.65 1.04 22.34
C PHE A 481 -8.76 0.33 20.99
N ARG A 482 -9.53 -0.75 20.92
CA ARG A 482 -9.83 -1.52 19.69
C ARG A 482 -11.32 -1.78 19.60
N HIS A 483 -11.99 -1.15 18.63
CA HIS A 483 -13.43 -1.36 18.44
C HIS A 483 -13.87 -0.91 17.03
N GLU A 484 -14.66 -1.73 16.34
CA GLU A 484 -15.24 -1.32 15.06
C GLU A 484 -16.29 -0.22 15.22
N ILE A 485 -16.53 0.56 14.17
CA ILE A 485 -17.60 1.53 14.08
C ILE A 485 -18.94 0.78 13.87
N THR A 486 -19.95 1.12 14.67
CA THR A 486 -21.25 0.43 14.74
C THR A 486 -22.43 1.39 14.53
N SER A 487 -22.34 2.28 13.53
CA SER A 487 -23.31 3.36 13.27
C SER A 487 -24.77 2.94 13.47
N ARG A 488 -25.60 3.86 14.01
CA ARG A 488 -27.03 3.66 14.35
C ARG A 488 -27.94 3.39 13.15
N GLU A 489 -27.46 3.59 11.92
CA GLU A 489 -28.22 3.41 10.68
C GLU A 489 -28.82 1.98 10.56
N PRO A 490 -29.98 1.83 9.88
CA PRO A 490 -30.95 0.78 10.18
C PRO A 490 -30.42 -0.63 9.95
N ARG A 491 -31.06 -1.63 10.58
CA ARG A 491 -30.82 -3.08 10.43
C ARG A 491 -30.59 -3.53 8.97
N ASN A 492 -31.11 -2.79 8.00
CA ASN A 492 -31.03 -3.02 6.57
C ASN A 492 -29.62 -2.80 5.97
N VAL A 493 -28.72 -2.08 6.67
CA VAL A 493 -27.33 -1.94 6.22
C VAL A 493 -26.53 -3.23 6.49
N TRP A 494 -26.88 -3.98 7.54
CA TRP A 494 -26.00 -5.01 8.11
C TRP A 494 -26.59 -6.44 8.13
N THR A 495 -27.76 -6.68 7.56
CA THR A 495 -28.39 -8.01 7.58
C THR A 495 -27.72 -8.99 6.61
N VAL A 496 -26.72 -9.72 7.08
CA VAL A 496 -26.37 -11.05 6.56
C VAL A 496 -26.93 -12.08 7.55
N SER A 497 -27.90 -12.88 7.11
CA SER A 497 -28.61 -13.85 7.96
C SER A 497 -27.69 -14.97 8.46
N ARG A 498 -27.63 -15.18 9.78
CA ARG A 498 -26.96 -16.36 10.38
C ARG A 498 -27.78 -17.62 10.10
N ARG A 499 -27.25 -18.54 9.31
CA ARG A 499 -27.37 -19.97 9.64
C ARG A 499 -26.10 -20.40 10.35
N VAL A 500 -26.26 -20.85 11.60
CA VAL A 500 -25.21 -21.50 12.39
C VAL A 500 -24.79 -22.77 11.65
N ILE A 501 -23.65 -22.73 10.97
CA ILE A 501 -22.97 -23.95 10.52
C ILE A 501 -22.08 -24.39 11.68
N ASN A 502 -22.58 -25.30 12.50
CA ASN A 502 -21.75 -26.09 13.41
C ASN A 502 -20.88 -27.04 12.58
N SER A 503 -19.75 -26.56 12.08
CA SER A 503 -18.66 -27.44 11.62
C SER A 503 -17.31 -26.75 11.80
N GLN A 504 -16.82 -26.68 13.04
CA GLN A 504 -15.40 -26.49 13.28
C GLN A 504 -14.67 -27.78 12.88
N ARG A 505 -14.22 -27.86 11.63
CA ARG A 505 -13.03 -28.64 11.28
C ARG A 505 -11.89 -27.64 11.11
N ARG A 506 -11.07 -27.51 12.15
CA ARG A 506 -9.81 -26.75 12.09
C ARG A 506 -8.87 -27.51 11.15
N ILE A 507 -8.66 -26.98 9.94
CA ILE A 507 -7.55 -27.38 9.09
C ILE A 507 -6.43 -26.36 9.33
N TRP A 508 -5.33 -26.80 9.92
CA TRP A 508 -4.14 -25.97 10.11
C TRP A 508 -3.13 -26.29 9.01
N PHE A 509 -2.73 -25.26 8.26
CA PHE A 509 -1.51 -25.30 7.47
C PHE A 509 -0.34 -24.93 8.38
N ILE A 510 0.51 -25.91 8.69
CA ILE A 510 1.81 -25.66 9.31
C ILE A 510 2.76 -25.19 8.21
N TYR A 511 2.97 -23.88 8.10
CA TYR A 511 4.05 -23.33 7.29
C TYR A 511 5.35 -23.44 8.08
N ARG A 512 6.15 -24.48 7.82
CA ARG A 512 7.56 -24.53 8.23
C ARG A 512 8.37 -23.78 7.19
N GLN A 513 9.08 -22.74 7.61
CA GLN A 513 10.16 -22.17 6.80
C GLN A 513 11.23 -23.24 6.53
N GLY A 514 11.42 -23.57 5.26
CA GLY A 514 12.42 -24.50 4.79
C GLY A 514 12.66 -24.30 3.31
N HIS A 515 13.85 -23.80 2.97
CA HIS A 515 14.38 -23.59 1.63
C HIS A 515 13.96 -24.69 0.63
N PHE A 516 13.26 -24.31 -0.44
CA PHE A 516 13.06 -25.18 -1.60
C PHE A 516 14.15 -24.91 -2.65
N LYS A 517 15.15 -25.81 -2.70
CA LYS A 517 15.98 -26.03 -3.90
C LYS A 517 15.31 -27.13 -4.73
N TRP A 518 14.88 -26.80 -5.94
CA TRP A 518 14.46 -27.81 -6.91
C TRP A 518 15.71 -28.59 -7.39
N ARG A 519 15.80 -29.88 -7.04
CA ARG A 519 16.61 -30.85 -7.78
C ARG A 519 15.67 -31.86 -8.44
N ARG A 520 15.62 -31.83 -9.78
CA ARG A 520 15.05 -32.88 -10.61
C ARG A 520 15.91 -34.14 -10.50
N HIS A 521 15.34 -35.23 -10.01
CA HIS A 521 15.83 -36.57 -10.32
C HIS A 521 14.72 -37.39 -10.97
N PHE A 522 14.88 -37.59 -12.27
CA PHE A 522 14.33 -38.73 -13.01
C PHE A 522 14.91 -40.01 -12.42
N LEU A 523 14.06 -40.97 -12.05
CA LEU A 523 14.40 -42.39 -12.14
C LEU A 523 13.14 -43.23 -12.34
N SER A 524 13.34 -44.27 -13.12
CA SER A 524 12.43 -45.10 -13.87
C SER A 524 12.05 -46.42 -13.18
N ARG A 525 10.81 -46.89 -13.41
CA ARG A 525 10.33 -48.30 -13.49
C ARG A 525 10.25 -49.15 -12.19
N PRO A 526 9.56 -50.32 -12.19
CA PRO A 526 8.28 -50.70 -12.83
C PRO A 526 7.34 -51.51 -11.90
N CYS A 527 6.18 -51.89 -12.46
CA CYS A 527 5.06 -52.66 -11.91
C CYS A 527 5.40 -53.90 -11.07
N HIS A 528 4.59 -54.15 -10.02
CA HIS A 528 4.14 -55.49 -9.67
C HIS A 528 2.69 -55.51 -9.15
N SER A 529 2.08 -56.65 -9.41
CA SER A 529 0.67 -57.01 -9.44
C SER A 529 0.09 -57.50 -8.10
N GLY A 530 -1.21 -57.27 -7.91
CA GLY A 530 -2.14 -58.25 -7.33
C GLY A 530 -2.54 -58.05 -5.88
N GLY A 531 -3.85 -57.89 -5.63
CA GLY A 531 -4.44 -58.04 -4.29
C GLY A 531 -5.73 -57.24 -4.07
N THR A 532 -6.87 -57.83 -4.43
CA THR A 532 -8.24 -57.33 -4.26
C THR A 532 -8.74 -57.33 -2.81
N GLN A 533 -9.39 -56.23 -2.40
CA GLN A 533 -10.54 -56.06 -1.46
C GLN A 533 -10.47 -54.61 -0.92
N GLN A 534 -11.51 -53.80 -0.72
CA GLN A 534 -12.95 -53.78 -0.97
C GLN A 534 -13.38 -52.34 -0.51
N TRP A 535 -14.54 -51.84 -0.97
CA TRP A 535 -15.26 -50.61 -0.52
C TRP A 535 -14.91 -49.25 -1.15
N GLY A 536 -15.97 -48.58 -1.65
CA GLY A 536 -16.16 -47.15 -1.38
C GLY A 536 -16.15 -46.17 -2.54
N GLN A 537 -17.29 -46.06 -3.23
CA GLN A 537 -17.91 -44.80 -3.69
C GLN A 537 -17.06 -43.72 -4.41
N GLN A 538 -17.28 -43.63 -5.72
CA GLN A 538 -17.54 -42.42 -6.52
C GLN A 538 -16.98 -41.07 -6.00
N CYS A 539 -15.80 -40.69 -6.50
CA CYS A 539 -15.51 -39.31 -6.86
C CYS A 539 -15.53 -39.20 -8.39
N ARG A 540 -16.63 -38.69 -8.95
CA ARG A 540 -16.66 -38.22 -10.35
C ARG A 540 -15.98 -36.86 -10.38
N ILE A 541 -14.78 -36.82 -10.97
CA ILE A 541 -14.23 -35.61 -11.57
C ILE A 541 -15.04 -35.40 -12.86
N VAL A 542 -15.82 -34.33 -12.92
CA VAL A 542 -16.32 -33.80 -14.18
C VAL A 542 -15.52 -32.53 -14.43
N GLY A 543 -14.60 -32.62 -15.38
CA GLY A 543 -14.06 -31.47 -16.08
C GLY A 543 -15.08 -31.01 -17.13
N SER A 544 -15.35 -29.71 -17.12
CA SER A 544 -15.91 -28.91 -18.21
C SER A 544 -15.35 -27.51 -17.95
N ILE A 545 -14.29 -27.04 -18.60
CA ILE A 545 -14.25 -26.49 -19.96
C ILE A 545 -15.59 -25.85 -20.35
N PHE A 546 -15.66 -24.53 -20.20
CA PHE A 546 -16.38 -23.67 -21.13
C PHE A 546 -15.49 -22.48 -21.48
N LEU A 547 -15.08 -22.49 -22.75
CA LEU A 547 -14.62 -21.33 -23.49
C LEU A 547 -15.79 -20.35 -23.64
N GLY A 548 -15.50 -19.07 -23.41
CA GLY A 548 -16.39 -17.96 -23.69
C GLY A 548 -15.59 -16.79 -24.24
N CYS A 549 -14.95 -16.99 -25.40
CA CYS A 549 -14.61 -15.87 -26.29
C CYS A 549 -15.93 -15.24 -26.78
N GLN A 550 -16.10 -13.95 -26.56
CA GLN A 550 -16.88 -13.11 -27.48
C GLN A 550 -16.11 -11.82 -27.76
N GLN A 551 -15.38 -11.86 -28.87
CA GLN A 551 -15.22 -10.73 -29.76
C GLN A 551 -16.61 -10.27 -30.25
N ASN A 552 -16.82 -8.97 -30.29
CA ASN A 552 -17.54 -8.17 -31.29
C ASN A 552 -17.53 -6.74 -30.72
N GLY A 553 -16.85 -5.75 -31.31
CA GLY A 553 -16.93 -5.38 -32.71
C GLY A 553 -17.90 -4.20 -32.83
N CYS A 554 -17.36 -3.01 -33.08
CA CYS A 554 -18.06 -1.74 -33.27
C CYS A 554 -19.31 -1.84 -34.17
N LEU A 555 -20.37 -1.10 -33.81
CA LEU A 555 -21.17 -0.27 -34.74
C LEU A 555 -22.28 0.49 -33.98
N LYS A 556 -22.14 1.83 -34.01
CA LYS A 556 -23.07 2.91 -33.63
C LYS A 556 -23.39 3.14 -32.15
#